data_AF-A0A833GAA0-F1
#
_entry.id   AF-A0A833GAA0-F1
#
_cell.length_a   1.000
_cell.length_b   1.000
_cell.length_c   1.000
_cell.angle_alpha   90.00
_cell.angle_beta   90.00
_cell.angle_gamma   90.00
#
_symmetry.space_group_name_H-M   'P 1'
#
loop_
_entity.id
_entity.type
_entity.pdbx_description
1 polymer ?
#
loop_
_entity_poly.entity_id
_entity_poly.type
_entity_poly.pdbx_seq_one_letter_code
_entity_poly.pdbx_strand_id
1 'polypeptide(L)'
;MTTRNELTRRAMLAGGLAAGIAPLFARPAAAAVEDYCRVSLTPIRTRPERAVSLRRVAEALAAGKPARFEGLTRLDGYVVDDENKDIVLFGIKEGGQPELQPADFIVALRSAYVRGEVYRKSAAISIDSEPEYHRRVHGLKITNPADRRRYQELCAMADLRKVRVDGMPRHCRVAKILLDADIKMKQVAQGRARLPIGTPFLGDFDAEIKDWRAEIASGRDPSPITGAITRYWFTPGRFGYGAPADNPNIVRFTYTQVTLKTEEESDTPAGRKSTGTINSYARAFTCAWTERMEEVYRSEPLWQEMRNMYRHFAMARIMRDLNAIGAAGFDAGFLLDGYEIPRVPVPDTTAGGSRVETATRRDGRITYTYARSTCGGVDVGFNEPLETRPDTEGDIHLAGRNVLGSRPAPVALAWAITPGALKEIGRPSTPASPPPSAEPGRSRSLEEMFKKPAPGPAPAPSAPADKPRSLQGLFKT
;
A
#
# COMPACT_ATOMS: atom_id res chain seq x y z
N MET A 1 -5.99 48.40 -51.75
CA MET A 1 -4.52 48.27 -51.64
C MET A 1 -4.21 47.09 -50.72
N THR A 2 -3.88 45.99 -51.38
CA THR A 2 -3.24 44.73 -50.95
C THR A 2 -1.87 45.01 -50.29
N THR A 3 -1.19 44.18 -49.48
CA THR A 3 -1.11 42.70 -49.36
C THR A 3 -0.30 42.30 -48.11
N ARG A 4 -0.44 41.02 -47.73
CA ARG A 4 0.36 40.18 -46.81
C ARG A 4 1.90 40.26 -46.96
N ASN A 5 2.62 39.82 -45.92
CA ASN A 5 3.90 39.09 -45.97
C ASN A 5 4.01 38.23 -44.69
N GLU A 6 3.85 36.90 -44.74
CA GLU A 6 4.74 35.82 -45.22
C GLU A 6 5.73 35.28 -44.16
N LEU A 7 5.49 34.02 -43.79
CA LEU A 7 6.41 33.09 -43.15
C LEU A 7 7.38 32.54 -44.21
N THR A 8 8.64 32.29 -43.85
CA THR A 8 9.44 31.30 -44.57
C THR A 8 10.31 30.45 -43.65
N ARG A 9 10.01 29.15 -43.68
CA ARG A 9 10.90 28.04 -43.35
C ARG A 9 11.90 27.89 -44.50
N ARG A 10 13.21 28.12 -44.26
CA ARG A 10 14.36 27.39 -44.87
C ARG A 10 15.67 28.14 -44.62
N ALA A 11 16.44 27.66 -43.66
CA ALA A 11 17.90 27.63 -43.70
C ALA A 11 18.29 26.30 -43.03
N MET A 12 18.23 25.18 -43.76
CA MET A 12 19.33 24.58 -44.51
C MET A 12 20.55 24.26 -43.62
N LEU A 13 20.58 22.99 -43.24
CA LEU A 13 21.76 22.19 -42.88
C LEU A 13 22.87 22.33 -43.93
N ALA A 14 24.12 22.49 -43.48
CA ALA A 14 25.31 21.92 -44.12
C ALA A 14 26.55 22.02 -43.21
N GLY A 15 27.10 20.84 -42.85
CA GLY A 15 28.52 20.52 -42.58
C GLY A 15 29.26 21.26 -41.45
N GLY A 16 30.06 20.67 -40.59
CA GLY A 16 30.67 19.34 -40.53
C GLY A 16 31.95 19.45 -39.68
N LEU A 17 32.14 18.52 -38.75
CA LEU A 17 33.39 18.08 -38.11
C LEU A 17 34.39 19.13 -37.58
N ALA A 18 34.45 19.25 -36.25
CA ALA A 18 35.71 19.49 -35.54
C ALA A 18 35.72 18.66 -34.24
N ALA A 19 36.82 17.96 -34.04
CA ALA A 19 37.06 16.95 -33.02
C ALA A 19 37.29 17.54 -31.62
N GLY A 20 36.99 16.72 -30.61
CA GLY A 20 37.75 16.61 -29.36
C GLY A 20 37.76 17.81 -28.43
N ILE A 21 36.96 17.73 -27.36
CA ILE A 21 37.36 17.93 -25.96
C ILE A 21 36.24 17.29 -25.13
N ALA A 22 36.55 16.19 -24.45
CA ALA A 22 35.67 15.60 -23.45
C ALA A 22 35.67 16.49 -22.19
N PRO A 23 34.50 16.89 -21.64
CA PRO A 23 34.48 17.38 -20.28
C PRO A 23 34.50 16.17 -19.33
N LEU A 24 35.70 15.90 -18.82
CA LEU A 24 36.04 15.03 -17.71
C LEU A 24 35.40 15.50 -16.38
N PHE A 25 34.08 15.71 -16.32
CA PHE A 25 33.37 15.88 -15.03
C PHE A 25 31.91 15.41 -15.16
N ALA A 26 31.70 14.19 -15.65
CA ALA A 26 30.52 13.44 -15.29
C ALA A 26 30.68 13.02 -13.82
N ARG A 27 30.11 13.80 -12.89
CA ARG A 27 29.84 13.30 -11.54
C ARG A 27 29.08 11.99 -11.72
N PRO A 28 29.47 10.88 -11.09
CA PRO A 28 28.68 9.67 -11.17
C PRO A 28 27.28 10.02 -10.69
N ALA A 29 26.28 9.66 -11.50
CA ALA A 29 24.91 9.61 -11.06
C ALA A 29 24.93 8.90 -9.70
N ALA A 30 24.49 9.60 -8.65
CA ALA A 30 24.38 9.02 -7.33
C ALA A 30 23.66 7.69 -7.51
N ALA A 31 24.35 6.59 -7.19
CA ALA A 31 23.74 5.28 -7.15
C ALA A 31 22.47 5.42 -6.32
N ALA A 32 21.32 5.15 -6.94
CA ALA A 32 20.04 5.16 -6.26
C ALA A 32 20.20 4.29 -5.00
N VAL A 33 19.92 4.87 -3.83
CA VAL A 33 19.88 4.12 -2.57
C VAL A 33 18.64 3.23 -2.62
N GLU A 34 18.70 2.16 -3.42
CA GLU A 34 17.80 1.03 -3.31
C GLU A 34 18.24 0.18 -2.13
N ASP A 35 17.78 0.55 -0.94
CA ASP A 35 17.68 -0.40 0.17
C ASP A 35 16.43 -0.03 0.98
N TYR A 36 15.27 -0.21 0.33
CA TYR A 36 13.99 -0.22 1.02
C TYR A 36 13.97 -1.41 1.99
N CYS A 37 13.34 -1.21 3.15
CA CYS A 37 13.20 -2.17 4.25
C CYS A 37 13.06 -3.60 3.74
N ARG A 38 13.96 -4.51 4.14
CA ARG A 38 13.91 -5.91 3.72
C ARG A 38 12.73 -6.61 4.37
N VAL A 39 11.59 -6.58 3.70
CA VAL A 39 10.35 -7.20 4.18
C VAL A 39 10.10 -8.50 3.45
N SER A 40 9.97 -9.59 4.20
CA SER A 40 9.51 -10.87 3.67
C SER A 40 8.05 -10.75 3.23
N LEU A 41 7.77 -11.12 1.98
CA LEU A 41 6.40 -11.18 1.49
C LEU A 41 5.66 -12.32 2.17
N THR A 42 4.44 -12.05 2.64
CA THR A 42 3.55 -13.07 3.21
C THR A 42 2.75 -13.73 2.08
N PRO A 43 2.99 -15.01 1.76
CA PRO A 43 2.24 -15.69 0.72
C PRO A 43 0.79 -15.92 1.16
N ILE A 44 -0.16 -15.71 0.25
CA ILE A 44 -1.58 -15.98 0.50
C ILE A 44 -1.85 -17.45 0.21
N ARG A 45 -1.86 -18.28 1.26
CA ARG A 45 -2.10 -19.74 1.19
C ARG A 45 -3.49 -20.19 1.65
N THR A 46 -4.30 -19.27 2.17
CA THR A 46 -5.63 -19.59 2.69
C THR A 46 -6.55 -20.13 1.60
N ARG A 47 -7.38 -21.11 1.93
CA ARG A 47 -8.41 -21.59 1.00
C ARG A 47 -9.54 -20.56 0.92
N PRO A 48 -10.13 -20.34 -0.26
CA PRO A 48 -11.33 -19.51 -0.37
C PRO A 48 -12.48 -20.07 0.50
N GLU A 49 -13.19 -19.19 1.19
CA GLU A 49 -14.31 -19.53 2.07
C GLU A 49 -15.63 -18.87 1.63
N ARG A 50 -15.55 -17.74 0.92
CA ARG A 50 -16.70 -16.95 0.48
C ARG A 50 -16.53 -16.50 -0.95
N ALA A 51 -17.64 -16.50 -1.69
CA ALA A 51 -17.74 -16.06 -3.07
C ALA A 51 -18.95 -15.14 -3.25
N VAL A 52 -18.82 -14.19 -4.18
CA VAL A 52 -19.85 -13.18 -4.49
C VAL A 52 -19.91 -12.99 -6.01
N SER A 53 -21.12 -13.04 -6.57
CA SER A 53 -21.40 -12.75 -7.97
C SER A 53 -21.48 -11.23 -8.21
N LEU A 54 -20.62 -10.69 -9.07
CA LEU A 54 -20.68 -9.28 -9.45
C LEU A 54 -21.93 -8.96 -10.27
N ARG A 55 -22.40 -9.90 -11.10
CA ARG A 55 -23.64 -9.72 -11.84
C ARG A 55 -24.83 -9.56 -10.90
N ARG A 56 -24.96 -10.42 -9.89
CA ARG A 56 -26.09 -10.36 -8.94
C ARG A 56 -25.99 -9.16 -8.02
N VAL A 57 -24.78 -8.73 -7.67
CA VAL A 57 -24.56 -7.43 -6.99
C VAL A 57 -25.06 -6.28 -7.85
N ALA A 58 -24.71 -6.24 -9.14
CA ALA A 58 -25.15 -5.20 -10.05
C ALA A 58 -26.69 -5.16 -10.19
N GLU A 59 -27.32 -6.32 -10.40
CA GLU A 59 -28.78 -6.45 -10.49
C GLU A 59 -29.48 -6.02 -9.19
N ALA A 60 -28.96 -6.42 -8.02
CA ALA A 60 -29.53 -6.01 -6.74
C ALA A 60 -29.45 -4.50 -6.54
N LEU A 61 -28.30 -3.89 -6.80
CA LEU A 61 -28.10 -2.44 -6.69
C LEU A 61 -28.95 -1.67 -7.71
N ALA A 62 -29.07 -2.15 -8.94
CA ALA A 62 -29.92 -1.54 -9.97
C ALA A 62 -31.42 -1.58 -9.60
N ALA A 63 -31.83 -2.63 -8.86
CA ALA A 63 -33.18 -2.72 -8.30
C ALA A 63 -33.37 -1.90 -7.01
N GLY A 64 -32.39 -1.07 -6.62
CA GLY A 64 -32.42 -0.28 -5.38
C GLY A 64 -32.32 -1.12 -4.10
N LYS A 65 -31.93 -2.39 -4.20
CA LYS A 65 -31.77 -3.27 -3.03
C LYS A 65 -30.37 -3.09 -2.44
N PRO A 66 -30.22 -3.16 -1.11
CA PRO A 66 -28.90 -3.19 -0.51
C PRO A 66 -28.17 -4.47 -0.95
N ALA A 67 -27.01 -4.32 -1.59
CA ALA A 67 -26.10 -5.43 -1.86
C ALA A 67 -24.93 -5.38 -0.89
N ARG A 68 -24.46 -6.55 -0.47
CA ARG A 68 -23.28 -6.72 0.39
C ARG A 68 -22.42 -7.85 -0.18
N PHE A 69 -21.12 -7.82 0.10
CA PHE A 69 -20.27 -8.98 -0.17
C PHE A 69 -20.40 -9.98 0.99
N GLU A 70 -21.60 -10.53 1.19
CA GLU A 70 -22.04 -11.26 2.39
C GLU A 70 -20.98 -12.23 2.96
N GLY A 71 -20.42 -11.90 4.12
CA GLY A 71 -19.40 -12.65 4.82
C GLY A 71 -17.98 -12.58 4.25
N LEU A 72 -17.77 -11.99 3.08
CA LEU A 72 -16.45 -11.75 2.50
C LEU A 72 -15.84 -10.50 3.16
N THR A 73 -14.78 -10.70 3.95
CA THR A 73 -14.08 -9.60 4.66
C THR A 73 -12.71 -9.31 4.06
N ARG A 74 -12.23 -10.20 3.18
CA ARG A 74 -10.95 -10.06 2.47
C ARG A 74 -11.03 -10.65 1.07
N LEU A 75 -10.66 -9.85 0.07
CA LEU A 75 -10.65 -10.24 -1.34
C LEU A 75 -9.31 -10.88 -1.71
N ASP A 76 -9.34 -12.12 -2.22
CA ASP A 76 -8.14 -12.87 -2.62
C ASP A 76 -8.07 -13.13 -4.13
N GLY A 77 -9.19 -13.17 -4.85
CA GLY A 77 -9.21 -13.54 -6.27
C GLY A 77 -10.55 -13.31 -6.98
N TYR A 78 -10.59 -13.64 -8.26
CA TYR A 78 -11.83 -13.77 -9.05
C TYR A 78 -11.76 -14.96 -9.99
N VAL A 79 -12.93 -15.42 -10.42
CA VAL A 79 -13.10 -16.39 -11.50
C VAL A 79 -14.20 -15.91 -12.46
N VAL A 80 -13.96 -16.03 -13.76
CA VAL A 80 -15.01 -15.82 -14.77
C VAL A 80 -15.90 -17.05 -14.84
N ASP A 81 -17.20 -16.81 -14.79
CA ASP A 81 -18.25 -17.80 -14.99
C ASP A 81 -18.94 -17.49 -16.33
N ASP A 82 -18.36 -18.01 -17.41
CA ASP A 82 -18.81 -17.77 -18.79
C ASP A 82 -20.24 -18.26 -19.03
N GLU A 83 -20.59 -19.42 -18.46
CA GLU A 83 -21.95 -19.99 -18.55
C GLU A 83 -23.01 -19.02 -18.04
N ASN A 84 -22.72 -18.33 -16.93
CA ASN A 84 -23.65 -17.38 -16.31
C ASN A 84 -23.37 -15.92 -16.69
N LYS A 85 -22.42 -15.66 -17.59
CA LYS A 85 -21.94 -14.34 -17.98
C LYS A 85 -21.61 -13.44 -16.79
N ASP A 86 -20.81 -13.97 -15.88
CA ASP A 86 -20.62 -13.42 -14.55
C ASP A 86 -19.13 -13.43 -14.16
N ILE A 87 -18.78 -12.57 -13.21
CA ILE A 87 -17.47 -12.57 -12.57
C ILE A 87 -17.72 -12.80 -11.09
N VAL A 88 -17.14 -13.88 -10.57
CA VAL A 88 -17.28 -14.25 -9.17
C VAL A 88 -16.03 -13.83 -8.42
N LEU A 89 -16.18 -12.87 -7.51
CA LEU A 89 -15.13 -12.52 -6.56
C LEU A 89 -15.07 -13.56 -5.44
N PHE A 90 -13.88 -13.87 -4.94
CA PHE A 90 -13.72 -14.79 -3.82
C PHE A 90 -12.60 -14.40 -2.86
N GLY A 91 -12.68 -14.96 -1.66
CA GLY A 91 -11.69 -14.79 -0.61
C GLY A 91 -12.17 -15.43 0.69
N ILE A 92 -11.89 -14.79 1.83
CA ILE A 92 -12.11 -15.40 3.15
C ILE A 92 -12.97 -14.55 4.08
N LYS A 93 -13.41 -15.18 5.18
CA LYS A 93 -14.06 -14.52 6.32
C LYS A 93 -13.11 -14.45 7.52
N GLU A 94 -12.43 -13.32 7.65
CA GLU A 94 -11.62 -13.01 8.83
C GLU A 94 -12.51 -12.57 10.00
N GLY A 95 -12.42 -13.28 11.12
CA GLY A 95 -13.21 -12.98 12.32
C GLY A 95 -12.94 -11.57 12.85
N GLY A 96 -14.01 -10.87 13.27
CA GLY A 96 -13.94 -9.52 13.83
C GLY A 96 -13.67 -8.40 12.82
N GLN A 97 -13.59 -8.71 11.51
CA GLN A 97 -13.35 -7.72 10.45
C GLN A 97 -14.65 -7.31 9.75
N PRO A 98 -14.76 -6.05 9.29
CA PRO A 98 -15.92 -5.59 8.55
C PRO A 98 -16.03 -6.29 7.20
N GLU A 99 -17.27 -6.53 6.76
CA GLU A 99 -17.55 -7.02 5.42
C GLU A 99 -17.14 -6.00 4.37
N LEU A 100 -16.65 -6.50 3.23
CA LEU A 100 -16.35 -5.68 2.07
C LEU A 100 -17.62 -5.01 1.54
N GLN A 101 -17.50 -3.74 1.14
CA GLN A 101 -18.62 -2.97 0.62
C GLN A 101 -18.55 -2.90 -0.91
N PRO A 102 -19.64 -3.21 -1.63
CA PRO A 102 -19.67 -3.10 -3.09
C PRO A 102 -19.27 -1.71 -3.61
N ALA A 103 -19.69 -0.65 -2.91
CA ALA A 103 -19.40 0.73 -3.29
C ALA A 103 -17.88 1.00 -3.40
N ASP A 104 -17.06 0.44 -2.50
CA ASP A 104 -15.62 0.66 -2.55
C ASP A 104 -15.00 -0.08 -3.74
N PHE A 105 -15.49 -1.28 -4.03
CA PHE A 105 -15.02 -2.05 -5.17
C PHE A 105 -15.41 -1.38 -6.49
N ILE A 106 -16.59 -0.76 -6.55
CA ILE A 106 -17.03 0.02 -7.71
C ILE A 106 -16.14 1.25 -7.92
N VAL A 107 -15.73 1.96 -6.84
CA VAL A 107 -14.75 3.05 -6.96
C VAL A 107 -13.44 2.55 -7.56
N ALA A 108 -12.92 1.42 -7.09
CA ALA A 108 -11.72 0.80 -7.65
C ALA A 108 -11.89 0.38 -9.12
N LEU A 109 -13.06 -0.19 -9.48
CA LEU A 109 -13.39 -0.57 -10.84
C LEU A 109 -13.45 0.65 -11.77
N ARG A 110 -14.12 1.72 -11.35
CA ARG A 110 -14.18 2.97 -12.13
C ARG A 110 -12.81 3.63 -12.28
N SER A 111 -11.95 3.53 -11.26
CA SER A 111 -10.56 3.98 -11.35
C SER A 111 -9.77 3.18 -12.38
N ALA A 112 -9.84 1.85 -12.33
CA ALA A 112 -9.17 1.00 -13.31
C ALA A 112 -9.69 1.28 -14.73
N TYR A 113 -10.99 1.39 -14.95
CA TYR A 113 -11.56 1.63 -16.29
C TYR A 113 -11.65 3.12 -16.68
N VAL A 114 -11.09 4.03 -15.88
CA VAL A 114 -11.06 5.49 -16.12
C VAL A 114 -12.45 6.06 -16.45
N ARG A 115 -13.47 5.68 -15.67
CA ARG A 115 -14.88 6.03 -15.93
C ARG A 115 -15.29 7.34 -15.26
N GLY A 116 -14.94 8.45 -15.91
CA GLY A 116 -15.27 9.82 -15.48
C GLY A 116 -14.04 10.68 -15.21
N GLU A 117 -14.20 12.00 -15.22
CA GLU A 117 -13.10 12.97 -15.13
C GLU A 117 -12.23 12.78 -13.88
N VAL A 118 -12.86 12.49 -12.73
CA VAL A 118 -12.16 12.32 -11.45
C VAL A 118 -11.18 11.15 -11.45
N TYR A 119 -11.38 10.15 -12.32
CA TYR A 119 -10.56 8.93 -12.39
C TYR A 119 -9.39 9.02 -13.38
N ARG A 120 -9.17 10.18 -14.01
CA ARG A 120 -8.03 10.39 -14.94
C ARG A 120 -6.67 10.48 -14.23
N LYS A 121 -6.69 10.67 -12.91
CA LYS A 121 -5.50 10.66 -12.07
C LYS A 121 -5.41 9.35 -11.31
N SER A 122 -4.20 8.99 -10.89
CA SER A 122 -3.99 7.92 -9.92
C SER A 122 -4.69 8.25 -8.60
N ALA A 123 -5.33 7.24 -8.03
CA ALA A 123 -6.11 7.35 -6.80
C ALA A 123 -5.20 7.65 -5.60
N ALA A 124 -5.36 8.83 -5.01
CA ALA A 124 -4.52 9.27 -3.89
C ALA A 124 -5.23 10.29 -2.98
N ILE A 125 -4.75 10.38 -1.75
CA ILE A 125 -5.06 11.40 -0.75
C ILE A 125 -3.78 12.15 -0.42
N SER A 126 -3.84 13.46 -0.26
CA SER A 126 -2.71 14.24 0.28
C SER A 126 -3.19 15.23 1.33
N ILE A 127 -2.43 15.38 2.41
CA ILE A 127 -2.57 16.47 3.37
C ILE A 127 -1.49 17.49 3.03
N ASP A 128 -1.86 18.42 2.17
CA ASP A 128 -0.96 19.45 1.67
C ASP A 128 -1.05 20.66 2.60
N SER A 129 0.04 21.00 3.28
CA SER A 129 0.13 22.32 3.91
C SER A 129 0.27 23.44 2.86
N GLU A 130 -0.18 24.65 3.17
CA GLU A 130 0.08 25.79 2.28
C GLU A 130 1.54 26.26 2.36
N PRO A 131 2.16 26.78 1.29
CA PRO A 131 3.52 27.34 1.37
C PRO A 131 3.65 28.46 2.41
N GLU A 132 2.58 29.24 2.63
CA GLU A 132 2.56 30.25 3.70
C GLU A 132 2.65 29.63 5.10
N TYR A 133 1.97 28.49 5.33
CA TYR A 133 2.03 27.80 6.62
C TYR A 133 3.46 27.44 6.98
N HIS A 134 4.21 26.86 6.04
CA HIS A 134 5.59 26.47 6.29
C HIS A 134 6.49 27.68 6.54
N ARG A 135 6.38 28.74 5.73
CA ARG A 135 7.09 30.01 5.99
C ARG A 135 6.81 30.54 7.39
N ARG A 136 5.56 30.50 7.85
CA ARG A 136 5.17 30.93 9.19
C ARG A 136 5.75 30.01 10.27
N VAL A 137 5.66 28.69 10.11
CA VAL A 137 6.16 27.70 11.09
C VAL A 137 7.68 27.76 11.21
N HIS A 138 8.41 27.86 10.09
CA HIS A 138 9.87 27.97 10.06
C HIS A 138 10.39 29.34 10.50
N GLY A 139 9.57 30.40 10.35
CA GLY A 139 9.89 31.74 10.85
C GLY A 139 9.74 31.89 12.35
N LEU A 140 9.07 30.97 13.04
CA LEU A 140 8.88 31.02 14.49
C LEU A 140 10.11 30.50 15.23
N LYS A 141 10.73 31.36 16.02
CA LYS A 141 11.73 30.95 17.02
C LYS A 141 11.01 30.34 18.21
N ILE A 142 11.22 29.06 18.50
CA ILE A 142 10.54 28.34 19.60
C ILE A 142 11.31 28.40 20.93
N THR A 143 11.85 29.57 21.30
CA THR A 143 12.82 29.70 22.40
C THR A 143 12.17 29.81 23.78
N ASN A 144 10.99 30.43 23.89
CA ASN A 144 10.28 30.66 25.16
C ASN A 144 8.87 30.03 25.17
N PRO A 145 8.18 29.97 26.34
CA PRO A 145 6.85 29.36 26.43
C PRO A 145 5.77 29.98 25.53
N ALA A 146 5.83 31.30 25.30
CA ALA A 146 4.84 31.98 24.46
C ALA A 146 5.03 31.61 22.98
N ASP A 147 6.28 31.55 22.52
CA ASP A 147 6.58 31.13 21.15
C ASP A 147 6.23 29.66 20.90
N ARG A 148 6.44 28.79 21.89
CA ARG A 148 6.02 27.39 21.81
C ARG A 148 4.51 27.25 21.68
N ARG A 149 3.73 28.02 22.46
CA ARG A 149 2.26 28.06 22.31
C ARG A 149 1.85 28.55 20.93
N ARG A 150 2.47 29.63 20.44
CA ARG A 150 2.21 30.17 19.09
C ARG A 150 2.53 29.15 17.99
N TYR A 151 3.60 28.38 18.13
CA TYR A 151 3.94 27.29 17.21
C TYR A 151 2.88 26.19 17.23
N GLN A 152 2.42 25.78 18.42
CA GLN A 152 1.37 24.77 18.57
C GLN A 152 0.03 25.25 18.01
N GLU A 153 -0.36 26.49 18.28
CA GLU A 153 -1.57 27.13 17.74
C GLU A 153 -1.52 27.18 16.20
N LEU A 154 -0.41 27.63 15.63
CA LEU A 154 -0.23 27.67 14.18
C LEU A 154 -0.32 26.27 13.56
N CYS A 155 0.29 25.26 14.19
CA CYS A 155 0.19 23.88 13.73
C CYS A 155 -1.21 23.28 13.88
N ALA A 156 -2.02 23.76 14.82
CA ALA A 156 -3.39 23.29 15.03
C ALA A 156 -4.41 23.92 14.07
N MET A 157 -4.06 25.03 13.40
CA MET A 157 -4.93 25.70 12.42
C MET A 157 -5.21 24.77 11.23
N ALA A 158 -6.46 24.29 11.13
CA ALA A 158 -6.87 23.37 10.08
C ALA A 158 -6.82 23.99 8.68
N ASP A 159 -7.16 25.28 8.55
CA ASP A 159 -7.21 26.00 7.26
C ASP A 159 -5.89 25.99 6.48
N LEU A 160 -4.80 25.70 7.18
CA LEU A 160 -3.45 25.67 6.65
C LEU A 160 -3.01 24.29 6.15
N ARG A 161 -3.90 23.28 6.23
CA ARG A 161 -3.66 21.89 5.77
C ARG A 161 -4.86 21.37 4.99
N LYS A 162 -4.81 21.53 3.67
CA LYS A 162 -5.87 21.11 2.77
C LYS A 162 -5.80 19.61 2.50
N VAL A 163 -6.96 18.97 2.49
CA VAL A 163 -7.12 17.58 2.08
C VAL A 163 -7.39 17.54 0.58
N ARG A 164 -6.45 17.00 -0.18
CA ARG A 164 -6.61 16.72 -1.62
C ARG A 164 -7.02 15.27 -1.82
N VAL A 165 -7.97 15.05 -2.72
CA VAL A 165 -8.40 13.71 -3.16
C VAL A 165 -8.29 13.68 -4.68
N ASP A 166 -7.51 12.74 -5.20
CA ASP A 166 -7.27 12.52 -6.63
C ASP A 166 -7.71 11.09 -7.00
N GLY A 167 -8.13 10.89 -8.26
CA GLY A 167 -8.39 9.55 -8.83
C GLY A 167 -9.59 8.81 -8.26
N MET A 168 -10.41 9.45 -7.43
CA MET A 168 -11.64 8.90 -6.85
C MET A 168 -12.61 10.02 -6.40
N PRO A 169 -13.91 9.73 -6.22
CA PRO A 169 -14.86 10.73 -5.70
C PRO A 169 -14.41 11.25 -4.32
N ARG A 170 -14.41 12.58 -4.14
CA ARG A 170 -13.95 13.21 -2.88
C ARG A 170 -14.72 12.72 -1.66
N HIS A 171 -16.04 12.67 -1.76
CA HIS A 171 -16.91 12.34 -0.63
C HIS A 171 -17.40 10.89 -0.75
N CYS A 172 -16.46 9.95 -0.63
CA CYS A 172 -16.76 8.53 -0.57
C CYS A 172 -16.03 7.85 0.58
N ARG A 173 -16.46 6.64 0.92
CA ARG A 173 -15.93 5.85 2.02
C ARG A 173 -14.45 5.52 1.83
N VAL A 174 -14.04 5.19 0.60
CA VAL A 174 -12.63 4.96 0.23
C VAL A 174 -11.76 6.15 0.63
N ALA A 175 -12.12 7.36 0.19
CA ALA A 175 -11.35 8.57 0.50
C ALA A 175 -11.28 8.84 2.02
N LYS A 176 -12.37 8.59 2.75
CA LYS A 176 -12.42 8.75 4.21
C LYS A 176 -11.49 7.78 4.93
N ILE A 177 -11.51 6.49 4.56
CA ILE A 177 -10.64 5.46 5.15
C ILE A 177 -9.16 5.80 4.94
N LEU A 178 -8.79 6.18 3.71
CA LEU A 178 -7.40 6.50 3.38
C LEU A 178 -6.93 7.76 4.13
N LEU A 179 -7.78 8.79 4.26
CA LEU A 179 -7.47 9.97 5.08
C LEU A 179 -7.30 9.62 6.56
N ASP A 180 -8.21 8.83 7.14
CA ASP A 180 -8.17 8.46 8.55
C ASP A 180 -6.92 7.62 8.88
N ALA A 181 -6.56 6.68 7.99
CA ALA A 181 -5.35 5.88 8.11
C ALA A 181 -4.08 6.75 8.08
N ASP A 182 -4.05 7.75 7.20
CA ASP A 182 -2.94 8.70 7.07
C ASP A 182 -2.76 9.55 8.33
N ILE A 183 -3.85 10.13 8.84
CA ILE A 183 -3.86 10.93 10.06
C ILE A 183 -3.39 10.08 11.25
N LYS A 184 -3.92 8.86 11.38
CA LYS A 184 -3.57 7.99 12.51
C LYS A 184 -2.13 7.54 12.48
N MET A 185 -1.61 7.16 11.30
CA MET A 185 -0.19 6.81 11.15
C MET A 185 0.70 7.97 11.57
N LYS A 186 0.36 9.21 11.20
CA LYS A 186 1.10 10.41 11.63
C LYS A 186 1.04 10.63 13.15
N GLN A 187 -0.10 10.33 13.80
CA GLN A 187 -0.20 10.39 15.26
C GLN A 187 0.71 9.35 15.93
N VAL A 188 0.82 8.14 15.37
CA VAL A 188 1.74 7.11 15.87
C VAL A 188 3.20 7.54 15.69
N ALA A 189 3.57 8.08 14.53
CA ALA A 189 4.92 8.62 14.28
C ALA A 189 5.29 9.70 15.33
N GLN A 190 4.35 10.57 15.68
CA GLN A 190 4.52 11.62 16.69
C GLN A 190 4.49 11.13 18.16
N GLY A 191 4.26 9.83 18.39
CA GLY A 191 4.12 9.27 19.75
C GLY A 191 2.81 9.62 20.46
N ARG A 192 1.82 10.14 19.72
CA ARG A 192 0.52 10.59 20.26
C ARG A 192 -0.54 9.49 20.25
N ALA A 193 -0.31 8.45 19.46
CA ALA A 193 -1.11 7.24 19.44
C ALA A 193 -0.16 6.04 19.52
N ARG A 194 -0.69 4.91 19.99
CA ARG A 194 0.02 3.62 19.98
C ARG A 194 -0.82 2.61 19.24
N LEU A 195 -0.16 1.75 18.48
CA LEU A 195 -0.82 0.62 17.84
C LEU A 195 -1.10 -0.47 18.89
N PRO A 196 -2.31 -1.06 18.92
CA PRO A 196 -2.62 -2.17 19.81
C PRO A 196 -2.09 -3.50 19.24
N ILE A 197 -0.77 -3.57 19.08
CA ILE A 197 -0.03 -4.78 18.68
C ILE A 197 0.76 -5.32 19.88
N GLY A 198 1.08 -6.61 19.88
CA GLY A 198 1.65 -7.28 21.06
C GLY A 198 2.93 -6.62 21.60
N THR A 199 3.73 -6.04 20.70
CA THR A 199 4.97 -5.31 21.03
C THR A 199 4.96 -3.98 20.29
N PRO A 200 4.39 -2.88 20.80
CA PRO A 200 4.30 -1.63 20.04
C PRO A 200 5.68 -1.03 19.75
N PHE A 201 5.99 -0.78 18.48
CA PHE A 201 7.20 -0.03 18.12
C PHE A 201 7.03 1.47 18.43
N LEU A 202 8.13 2.14 18.75
CA LEU A 202 8.15 3.58 19.02
C LEU A 202 7.83 4.38 17.75
N GLY A 203 7.16 5.53 17.93
CA GLY A 203 7.16 6.58 16.92
C GLY A 203 8.57 7.13 16.73
N ASP A 204 8.88 7.61 15.53
CA ASP A 204 10.18 8.20 15.25
C ASP A 204 10.47 9.43 16.11
N PHE A 205 9.44 10.22 16.48
CA PHE A 205 9.60 11.36 17.39
C PHE A 205 10.11 10.91 18.76
N ASP A 206 9.51 9.86 19.34
CA ASP A 206 9.89 9.37 20.65
C ASP A 206 11.29 8.76 20.64
N ALA A 207 11.63 8.04 19.57
CA ALA A 207 12.97 7.49 19.39
C ALA A 207 14.02 8.61 19.30
N GLU A 208 13.76 9.65 18.51
CA GLU A 208 14.65 10.80 18.34
C GLU A 208 14.79 11.62 19.63
N ILE A 209 13.70 11.88 20.34
CA ILE A 209 13.71 12.61 21.62
C ILE A 209 14.49 11.86 22.70
N LYS A 210 14.42 10.53 22.71
CA LYS A 210 15.16 9.72 23.68
C LYS A 210 16.66 9.91 23.52
N ASP A 211 17.16 9.84 22.28
CA ASP A 211 18.58 10.01 21.99
C ASP A 211 19.02 11.47 22.18
N TRP A 212 18.18 12.43 21.76
CA TRP A 212 18.37 13.87 21.98
C TRP A 212 18.51 14.21 23.47
N ARG A 213 17.65 13.65 24.34
CA ARG A 213 17.76 13.83 25.80
C ARG A 213 19.02 13.19 26.38
N ALA A 214 19.45 12.05 25.84
CA ALA A 214 20.67 11.37 26.28
C ALA A 214 21.92 12.20 25.95
N GLU A 215 21.97 12.86 24.77
CA GLU A 215 23.04 13.78 24.41
C GLU A 215 23.15 14.94 25.42
N ILE A 216 22.03 15.62 25.69
CA ILE A 216 21.97 16.73 26.67
C ILE A 216 22.37 16.27 28.07
N ALA A 217 21.87 15.10 28.52
CA ALA A 217 22.21 14.54 29.82
C ALA A 217 23.69 14.17 29.95
N SER A 218 24.33 13.79 28.84
CA SER A 218 25.78 13.54 28.76
C SER A 218 26.63 14.81 28.64
N GLY A 219 26.00 15.98 28.63
CA GLY A 219 26.67 17.27 28.51
C GLY A 219 27.15 17.61 27.10
N ARG A 220 26.70 16.86 26.07
CA ARG A 220 26.91 17.19 24.67
C ARG A 220 25.85 18.18 24.20
N ASP A 221 26.22 19.05 23.26
CA ASP A 221 25.23 19.80 22.51
C ASP A 221 24.45 18.82 21.62
N PRO A 222 23.11 18.86 21.64
CA PRO A 222 22.32 17.97 20.83
C PRO A 222 22.49 18.29 19.35
N SER A 223 22.36 17.28 18.50
CA SER A 223 22.41 17.47 17.04
C SER A 223 21.42 18.55 16.57
N PRO A 224 21.84 19.49 15.70
CA PRO A 224 20.97 20.56 15.23
C PRO A 224 19.82 20.00 14.41
N ILE A 225 18.61 20.48 14.74
CA ILE A 225 17.37 20.03 14.13
C ILE A 225 17.25 20.70 12.77
N THR A 226 17.18 19.90 11.70
CA THR A 226 16.92 20.43 10.37
C THR A 226 15.50 20.99 10.34
N GLY A 227 15.30 22.13 9.69
CA GLY A 227 13.96 22.62 9.34
C GLY A 227 13.27 21.77 8.27
N ALA A 228 13.63 20.50 8.12
CA ALA A 228 13.04 19.61 7.14
C ALA A 228 11.74 19.03 7.70
N ILE A 229 10.74 18.89 6.82
CA ILE A 229 9.46 18.29 7.19
C ILE A 229 9.49 16.83 6.78
N THR A 230 9.26 15.94 7.74
CA THR A 230 9.14 14.52 7.46
C THR A 230 7.78 14.25 6.84
N ARG A 231 7.79 13.80 5.59
CA ARG A 231 6.60 13.36 4.86
C ARG A 231 6.45 11.86 5.00
N TYR A 232 5.26 11.39 5.36
CA TYR A 232 4.90 9.98 5.41
C TYR A 232 3.73 9.67 4.47
N TRP A 233 3.79 8.53 3.77
CA TRP A 233 2.65 8.06 2.99
C TRP A 233 2.61 6.55 2.79
N PHE A 234 1.40 6.00 2.74
CA PHE A 234 1.18 4.63 2.29
C PHE A 234 1.17 4.57 0.75
N THR A 235 1.70 3.50 0.20
CA THR A 235 1.71 3.23 -1.24
C THR A 235 1.68 1.73 -1.51
N PRO A 236 1.24 1.26 -2.69
CA PRO A 236 1.37 -0.14 -3.03
C PRO A 236 2.84 -0.53 -2.99
N GLY A 237 3.16 -1.59 -2.25
CA GLY A 237 4.43 -2.31 -2.35
C GLY A 237 4.34 -3.36 -3.44
N ARG A 238 4.83 -4.55 -3.13
CA ARG A 238 4.79 -5.68 -4.06
C ARG A 238 3.43 -6.37 -4.02
N PHE A 239 2.80 -6.47 -5.18
CA PHE A 239 1.57 -7.23 -5.38
C PHE A 239 1.81 -8.27 -6.45
N GLY A 240 1.55 -9.53 -6.08
CA GLY A 240 1.67 -10.67 -6.98
C GLY A 240 0.33 -11.32 -7.17
N TYR A 241 0.05 -11.76 -8.39
CA TYR A 241 -1.08 -12.63 -8.69
C TYR A 241 -0.65 -13.80 -9.57
N GLY A 242 -1.42 -14.87 -9.54
CA GLY A 242 -1.27 -15.96 -10.48
C GLY A 242 -2.55 -16.29 -11.20
N ALA A 243 -2.37 -16.93 -12.35
CA ALA A 243 -3.41 -17.44 -13.21
C ALA A 243 -2.93 -18.75 -13.86
N PRO A 244 -3.80 -19.77 -13.99
CA PRO A 244 -3.49 -20.98 -14.74
C PRO A 244 -3.19 -20.67 -16.21
N ALA A 245 -2.18 -21.32 -16.78
CA ALA A 245 -1.78 -21.09 -18.17
C ALA A 245 -2.86 -21.53 -19.18
N ASP A 246 -3.61 -22.57 -18.84
CA ASP A 246 -4.72 -23.12 -19.61
C ASP A 246 -6.05 -22.39 -19.36
N ASN A 247 -6.14 -21.64 -18.27
CA ASN A 247 -7.35 -20.91 -17.89
C ASN A 247 -7.00 -19.57 -17.22
N PRO A 248 -6.65 -18.53 -18.00
CA PRO A 248 -6.28 -17.22 -17.47
C PRO A 248 -7.46 -16.48 -16.80
N ASN A 249 -8.67 -17.06 -16.87
CA ASN A 249 -9.89 -16.51 -16.30
C ASN A 249 -10.08 -16.84 -14.81
N ILE A 250 -9.12 -17.53 -14.20
CA ILE A 250 -9.05 -17.73 -12.74
C ILE A 250 -7.82 -16.97 -12.23
N VAL A 251 -8.04 -16.00 -11.35
CA VAL A 251 -6.98 -15.17 -10.81
C VAL A 251 -7.02 -15.18 -9.29
N ARG A 252 -5.83 -15.24 -8.70
CA ARG A 252 -5.68 -15.14 -7.25
C ARG A 252 -4.40 -14.38 -6.90
N PHE A 253 -4.46 -13.54 -5.87
CA PHE A 253 -3.27 -12.94 -5.29
C PHE A 253 -2.36 -14.03 -4.70
N THR A 254 -1.07 -13.95 -5.01
CA THR A 254 -0.03 -14.76 -4.37
C THR A 254 0.55 -14.05 -3.16
N TYR A 255 0.61 -12.72 -3.17
CA TYR A 255 0.93 -11.86 -2.03
C TYR A 255 0.45 -10.43 -2.29
N THR A 256 0.23 -9.68 -1.22
CA THR A 256 -0.20 -8.28 -1.27
C THR A 256 0.56 -7.50 -0.20
N GLN A 257 1.22 -6.40 -0.56
CA GLN A 257 2.00 -5.62 0.39
C GLN A 257 1.69 -4.13 0.25
N VAL A 258 1.29 -3.48 1.34
CA VAL A 258 1.31 -2.02 1.44
C VAL A 258 2.62 -1.63 2.11
N THR A 259 3.22 -0.54 1.65
CA THR A 259 4.46 -0.01 2.22
C THR A 259 4.21 1.38 2.78
N LEU A 260 4.82 1.68 3.92
CA LEU A 260 4.92 3.03 4.43
C LEU A 260 6.24 3.63 3.93
N LYS A 261 6.17 4.78 3.27
CA LYS A 261 7.34 5.52 2.78
C LYS A 261 7.54 6.82 3.55
N THR A 262 8.77 7.30 3.50
CA THR A 262 9.17 8.59 4.08
C THR A 262 10.10 9.34 3.15
N GLU A 263 10.07 10.68 3.21
CA GLU A 263 11.06 11.57 2.62
C GLU A 263 11.17 12.86 3.45
N GLU A 264 12.27 13.58 3.32
CA GLU A 264 12.37 14.96 3.79
C GLU A 264 12.02 15.92 2.66
N GLU A 265 11.09 16.84 2.92
CA GLU A 265 10.76 17.94 2.02
C GLU A 265 11.41 19.25 2.49
N SER A 266 11.82 20.07 1.52
CA SER A 266 12.18 21.47 1.73
C SER A 266 11.32 22.38 0.86
N ASP A 267 11.07 23.58 1.37
CA ASP A 267 10.40 24.62 0.58
C ASP A 267 11.37 25.24 -0.41
N THR A 268 10.89 25.41 -1.64
CA THR A 268 11.56 26.22 -2.66
C THR A 268 10.58 27.29 -3.18
N PRO A 269 11.07 28.36 -3.84
CA PRO A 269 10.19 29.33 -4.49
C PRO A 269 9.23 28.72 -5.52
N ALA A 270 9.54 27.53 -6.06
CA ALA A 270 8.70 26.79 -7.01
C ALA A 270 7.71 25.81 -6.33
N GLY A 271 7.62 25.82 -5.00
CA GLY A 271 6.86 24.85 -4.22
C GLY A 271 7.77 23.86 -3.48
N ARG A 272 7.19 22.79 -2.93
CA ARG A 272 7.99 21.79 -2.21
C ARG A 272 8.84 20.98 -3.15
N LYS A 273 10.05 20.66 -2.71
CA LYS A 273 10.93 19.74 -3.39
C LYS A 273 11.40 18.67 -2.42
N SER A 274 11.34 17.42 -2.87
CA SER A 274 12.00 16.31 -2.18
C SER A 274 13.50 16.62 -2.11
N THR A 275 14.06 16.54 -0.91
CA THR A 275 15.49 16.82 -0.67
C THR A 275 16.37 15.65 -1.09
N GLY A 276 15.80 14.46 -1.28
CA GLY A 276 16.53 13.21 -1.47
C GLY A 276 17.23 12.71 -0.20
N THR A 277 17.11 13.41 0.93
CA THR A 277 17.58 12.97 2.25
C THR A 277 16.45 12.32 3.03
N ILE A 278 16.81 11.38 3.92
CA ILE A 278 15.86 10.67 4.76
C ILE A 278 16.36 10.69 6.19
N ASN A 279 15.57 11.22 7.11
CA ASN A 279 15.80 11.13 8.55
C ASN A 279 15.91 9.64 8.96
N SER A 280 16.99 9.28 9.67
CA SER A 280 17.26 7.89 10.02
C SER A 280 16.24 7.27 10.98
N TYR A 281 15.65 8.06 11.89
CA TYR A 281 14.55 7.63 12.76
C TYR A 281 13.27 7.44 11.95
N ALA A 282 12.98 8.35 11.02
CA ALA A 282 11.83 8.23 10.12
C ALA A 282 11.92 6.95 9.29
N ARG A 283 13.10 6.66 8.71
CA ARG A 283 13.36 5.41 7.97
C ARG A 283 13.16 4.18 8.85
N ALA A 284 13.70 4.21 10.07
CA ALA A 284 13.58 3.09 11.00
C ALA A 284 12.11 2.84 11.39
N PHE A 285 11.33 3.91 11.61
CA PHE A 285 9.88 3.83 11.85
C PHE A 285 9.13 3.24 10.65
N THR A 286 9.39 3.73 9.42
CA THR A 286 8.72 3.18 8.23
C THR A 286 9.07 1.72 7.98
N CYS A 287 10.31 1.31 8.29
CA CYS A 287 10.70 -0.08 8.22
C CYS A 287 10.03 -0.94 9.28
N ALA A 288 10.03 -0.51 10.55
CA ALA A 288 9.34 -1.24 11.61
C ALA A 288 7.84 -1.41 11.31
N TRP A 289 7.20 -0.36 10.80
CA TRP A 289 5.81 -0.41 10.36
C TRP A 289 5.59 -1.40 9.22
N THR A 290 6.39 -1.30 8.16
CA THR A 290 6.22 -2.11 6.96
C THR A 290 6.54 -3.59 7.22
N GLU A 291 7.57 -3.88 8.01
CA GLU A 291 7.93 -5.25 8.43
C GLU A 291 6.83 -5.92 9.23
N ARG A 292 6.06 -5.14 10.00
CA ARG A 292 5.02 -5.62 10.91
C ARG A 292 3.62 -5.31 10.43
N MET A 293 3.46 -5.00 9.14
CA MET A 293 2.21 -4.55 8.56
C MET A 293 1.06 -5.55 8.77
N GLU A 294 1.34 -6.86 8.77
CA GLU A 294 0.33 -7.89 9.05
C GLU A 294 -0.19 -7.85 10.50
N GLU A 295 0.63 -7.43 11.47
CA GLU A 295 0.15 -7.16 12.84
C GLU A 295 -0.69 -5.88 12.88
N VAL A 296 -0.25 -4.84 12.17
CA VAL A 296 -0.97 -3.55 12.08
C VAL A 296 -2.37 -3.75 11.51
N TYR A 297 -2.52 -4.50 10.42
CA TYR A 297 -3.83 -4.80 9.82
C TYR A 297 -4.81 -5.45 10.80
N ARG A 298 -4.32 -6.36 11.66
CA ARG A 298 -5.16 -7.06 12.62
C ARG A 298 -5.46 -6.24 13.87
N SER A 299 -4.68 -5.19 14.11
CA SER A 299 -4.76 -4.43 15.36
C SER A 299 -6.09 -3.66 15.47
N GLU A 300 -6.58 -3.09 14.37
CA GLU A 300 -7.80 -2.27 14.36
C GLU A 300 -8.49 -2.32 12.99
N PRO A 301 -9.84 -2.23 12.92
CA PRO A 301 -10.59 -2.31 11.66
C PRO A 301 -10.11 -1.34 10.58
N LEU A 302 -9.72 -0.11 10.96
CA LEU A 302 -9.22 0.91 10.02
C LEU A 302 -8.08 0.40 9.13
N TRP A 303 -7.14 -0.35 9.70
CA TRP A 303 -5.97 -0.84 8.98
C TRP A 303 -6.33 -1.97 8.02
N GLN A 304 -7.25 -2.85 8.42
CA GLN A 304 -7.79 -3.88 7.53
C GLN A 304 -8.60 -3.26 6.39
N GLU A 305 -9.41 -2.24 6.68
CA GLU A 305 -10.17 -1.53 5.64
C GLU A 305 -9.25 -0.84 4.64
N MET A 306 -8.18 -0.18 5.12
CA MET A 306 -7.14 0.37 4.25
C MET A 306 -6.51 -0.73 3.38
N ARG A 307 -6.10 -1.86 3.97
CA ARG A 307 -5.56 -3.02 3.22
C ARG A 307 -6.53 -3.50 2.14
N ASN A 308 -7.81 -3.57 2.47
CA ASN A 308 -8.85 -3.96 1.54
C ASN A 308 -8.95 -2.99 0.37
N MET A 309 -8.83 -1.67 0.59
CA MET A 309 -8.81 -0.69 -0.50
C MET A 309 -7.69 -1.02 -1.49
N TYR A 310 -6.45 -1.21 -1.03
CA TYR A 310 -5.35 -1.61 -1.92
C TYR A 310 -5.65 -2.89 -2.71
N ARG A 311 -6.26 -3.89 -2.09
CA ARG A 311 -6.68 -5.12 -2.77
C ARG A 311 -7.76 -4.89 -3.81
N HIS A 312 -8.71 -3.98 -3.56
CA HIS A 312 -9.76 -3.65 -4.53
C HIS A 312 -9.17 -2.99 -5.77
N PHE A 313 -8.30 -2.00 -5.58
CA PHE A 313 -7.61 -1.32 -6.68
C PHE A 313 -6.70 -2.26 -7.47
N ALA A 314 -5.93 -3.12 -6.79
CA ALA A 314 -5.13 -4.14 -7.45
C ALA A 314 -6.01 -5.10 -8.26
N MET A 315 -7.11 -5.60 -7.68
CA MET A 315 -7.97 -6.56 -8.36
C MET A 315 -8.66 -5.95 -9.57
N ALA A 316 -9.19 -4.74 -9.43
CA ALA A 316 -9.80 -4.01 -10.55
C ALA A 316 -8.80 -3.77 -11.68
N ARG A 317 -7.54 -3.45 -11.36
CA ARG A 317 -6.46 -3.35 -12.34
C ARG A 317 -6.23 -4.68 -13.05
N ILE A 318 -6.11 -5.79 -12.32
CA ILE A 318 -5.93 -7.12 -12.95
C ILE A 318 -7.11 -7.48 -13.85
N MET A 319 -8.35 -7.21 -13.41
CA MET A 319 -9.55 -7.44 -14.20
C MET A 319 -9.55 -6.64 -15.50
N ARG A 320 -9.11 -5.37 -15.48
CA ARG A 320 -8.92 -4.59 -16.70
C ARG A 320 -7.87 -5.23 -17.60
N ASP A 321 -6.72 -5.56 -17.04
CA ASP A 321 -5.53 -5.95 -17.80
C ASP A 321 -5.72 -7.30 -18.49
N LEU A 322 -6.50 -8.18 -17.88
CA LEU A 322 -6.88 -9.47 -18.43
C LEU A 322 -8.24 -9.45 -19.14
N ASN A 323 -8.82 -8.27 -19.35
CA ASN A 323 -10.13 -8.09 -19.98
C ASN A 323 -11.24 -9.00 -19.39
N ALA A 324 -11.28 -9.14 -18.05
CA ALA A 324 -12.18 -10.05 -17.36
C ALA A 324 -13.66 -9.79 -17.69
N ILE A 325 -14.06 -8.52 -17.82
CA ILE A 325 -15.44 -8.13 -18.21
C ILE A 325 -15.77 -8.67 -19.62
N GLY A 326 -14.86 -8.48 -20.58
CA GLY A 326 -15.05 -8.97 -21.95
C GLY A 326 -15.02 -10.50 -22.00
N ALA A 327 -14.08 -11.13 -21.30
CA ALA A 327 -13.97 -12.59 -21.21
C ALA A 327 -15.21 -13.25 -20.59
N ALA A 328 -15.90 -12.56 -19.68
CA ALA A 328 -17.14 -13.03 -19.07
C ALA A 328 -18.39 -12.74 -19.89
N GLY A 329 -18.32 -11.86 -20.91
CA GLY A 329 -19.52 -11.28 -21.52
C GLY A 329 -20.44 -10.59 -20.49
N PHE A 330 -19.87 -10.09 -19.39
CA PHE A 330 -20.59 -9.45 -18.29
C PHE A 330 -20.93 -8.00 -18.65
N ASP A 331 -22.21 -7.62 -18.56
CA ASP A 331 -22.62 -6.22 -18.69
C ASP A 331 -22.32 -5.45 -17.39
N ALA A 332 -21.16 -4.81 -17.36
CA ALA A 332 -20.71 -3.99 -16.24
C ALA A 332 -21.22 -2.53 -16.30
N GLY A 333 -22.04 -2.15 -17.27
CA GLY A 333 -22.43 -0.76 -17.51
C GLY A 333 -23.03 -0.09 -16.27
N PHE A 334 -23.90 -0.80 -15.55
CA PHE A 334 -24.47 -0.27 -14.30
C PHE A 334 -23.40 0.00 -13.23
N LEU A 335 -22.43 -0.91 -13.03
CA LEU A 335 -21.37 -0.69 -12.05
C LEU A 335 -20.44 0.45 -12.48
N LEU A 336 -20.07 0.48 -13.77
CA LEU A 336 -19.12 1.45 -14.31
C LEU A 336 -19.69 2.87 -14.38
N ASP A 337 -20.98 3.02 -14.69
CA ASP A 337 -21.57 4.34 -14.98
C ASP A 337 -22.86 4.63 -14.20
N GLY A 338 -23.70 3.61 -13.96
CA GLY A 338 -25.05 3.81 -13.43
C GLY A 338 -25.15 3.93 -11.90
N TYR A 339 -24.29 3.26 -11.14
CA TYR A 339 -24.39 3.23 -9.68
C TYR A 339 -23.98 4.56 -9.03
N GLU A 340 -24.83 5.09 -8.16
CA GLU A 340 -24.51 6.28 -7.37
C GLU A 340 -23.68 5.89 -6.14
N ILE A 341 -22.45 6.38 -6.07
CA ILE A 341 -21.56 6.10 -4.93
C ILE A 341 -22.11 6.82 -3.69
N PRO A 342 -22.41 6.10 -2.59
CA PRO A 342 -22.89 6.71 -1.36
C PRO A 342 -21.95 7.80 -0.85
N ARG A 343 -22.53 8.96 -0.55
CA ARG A 343 -21.77 10.11 -0.08
C ARG A 343 -21.31 9.89 1.36
N VAL A 344 -19.99 9.89 1.58
CA VAL A 344 -19.38 9.92 2.91
C VAL A 344 -18.58 11.22 3.03
N PRO A 345 -18.91 12.11 3.99
CA PRO A 345 -18.19 13.37 4.15
C PRO A 345 -16.69 13.16 4.39
N VAL A 346 -15.89 13.92 3.65
CA VAL A 346 -14.44 14.05 3.83
C VAL A 346 -14.17 15.53 4.07
N PRO A 347 -13.51 15.92 5.17
CA PRO A 347 -13.30 17.32 5.50
C PRO A 347 -12.36 17.99 4.49
N ASP A 348 -12.55 19.29 4.27
CA ASP A 348 -11.69 20.05 3.34
C ASP A 348 -10.31 20.33 3.88
N THR A 349 -10.22 20.38 5.20
CA THR A 349 -9.02 20.65 5.97
C THR A 349 -8.91 19.68 7.12
N THR A 350 -7.71 19.53 7.67
CA THR A 350 -7.49 18.75 8.89
C THR A 350 -6.61 19.52 9.85
N ALA A 351 -6.94 19.46 11.13
CA ALA A 351 -6.05 19.99 12.16
C ALA A 351 -4.70 19.27 12.07
N GLY A 352 -3.64 20.04 12.14
CA GLY A 352 -2.30 19.50 12.22
C GLY A 352 -1.96 19.01 13.62
N GLY A 353 -0.95 18.15 13.68
CA GLY A 353 -0.28 17.83 14.93
C GLY A 353 1.13 18.39 14.94
N SER A 354 1.53 19.02 16.06
CA SER A 354 2.92 19.31 16.34
C SER A 354 3.27 19.03 17.80
N ARG A 355 4.44 18.44 18.02
CA ARG A 355 4.90 18.14 19.37
C ARG A 355 6.14 18.98 19.66
N VAL A 356 6.16 19.55 20.85
CA VAL A 356 7.23 20.40 21.34
C VAL A 356 7.75 19.79 22.64
N GLU A 357 9.06 19.61 22.73
CA GLU A 357 9.77 19.06 23.86
C GLU A 357 10.86 20.04 24.30
N THR A 358 11.12 20.10 25.60
CA THR A 358 12.19 20.92 26.17
C THR A 358 13.06 20.10 27.10
N ALA A 359 14.36 20.35 27.10
CA ALA A 359 15.29 19.76 28.04
C ALA A 359 16.33 20.80 28.45
N THR A 360 16.61 20.87 29.76
CA THR A 360 17.59 21.78 30.33
C THR A 360 18.84 21.00 30.71
N ARG A 361 20.01 21.54 30.38
CA ARG A 361 21.29 20.94 30.77
C ARG A 361 21.39 20.89 32.31
N ARG A 362 22.15 19.92 32.84
CA ARG A 362 22.31 19.73 34.30
C ARG A 362 22.81 20.98 35.04
N ASP A 363 23.54 21.85 34.37
CA ASP A 363 24.03 23.12 34.94
C ASP A 363 22.94 24.21 35.05
N GLY A 364 21.74 23.95 34.52
CA GLY A 364 20.60 24.87 34.53
C GLY A 364 20.73 26.06 33.57
N ARG A 365 21.85 26.18 32.83
CA ARG A 365 22.18 27.39 32.08
C ARG A 365 21.57 27.42 30.68
N ILE A 366 21.38 26.26 30.07
CA ILE A 366 20.92 26.15 28.67
C ILE A 366 19.67 25.27 28.62
N THR A 367 18.59 25.81 28.05
CA THR A 367 17.37 25.06 27.73
C THR A 367 17.28 24.88 26.22
N TYR A 368 17.28 23.63 25.79
CA TYR A 368 17.07 23.24 24.41
C TYR A 368 15.58 22.98 24.18
N THR A 369 15.08 23.37 23.01
CA THR A 369 13.71 23.09 22.56
C THR A 369 13.76 22.30 21.26
N TYR A 370 12.99 21.21 21.19
CA TYR A 370 12.78 20.41 20.00
C TYR A 370 11.31 20.50 19.59
N ALA A 371 11.02 20.76 18.32
CA ALA A 371 9.66 20.70 17.81
C ALA A 371 9.62 20.09 16.42
N ARG A 372 8.57 19.32 16.14
CA ARG A 372 8.37 18.73 14.81
C ARG A 372 6.91 18.72 14.42
N SER A 373 6.68 18.93 13.13
CA SER A 373 5.41 18.69 12.47
C SER A 373 5.61 17.64 11.37
N THR A 374 4.57 16.84 11.09
CA THR A 374 4.60 15.82 10.03
C THR A 374 3.48 16.09 9.01
N CYS A 375 3.75 15.81 7.73
CA CYS A 375 2.79 15.93 6.61
C CYS A 375 2.87 14.72 5.66
N GLY A 376 2.06 14.68 4.59
CA GLY A 376 2.06 13.59 3.60
C GLY A 376 0.66 13.07 3.26
N GLY A 377 0.55 11.85 2.73
CA GLY A 377 -0.70 11.36 2.13
C GLY A 377 -0.80 9.84 1.98
N VAL A 378 -1.65 9.36 1.09
CA VAL A 378 -1.82 7.94 0.77
C VAL A 378 -2.02 7.80 -0.73
N ASP A 379 -1.29 6.90 -1.36
CA ASP A 379 -1.44 6.55 -2.77
C ASP A 379 -1.93 5.11 -2.87
N VAL A 380 -3.00 4.85 -3.61
CA VAL A 380 -3.47 3.50 -3.95
C VAL A 380 -3.37 3.22 -5.44
N GLY A 381 -2.78 4.15 -6.20
CA GLY A 381 -2.48 4.01 -7.62
C GLY A 381 -1.39 2.96 -7.86
N PHE A 382 -1.72 1.98 -8.71
CA PHE A 382 -0.78 0.98 -9.20
C PHE A 382 -0.09 1.51 -10.47
N ASN A 383 0.90 2.39 -10.25
CA ASN A 383 1.69 2.96 -11.34
C ASN A 383 2.73 1.97 -11.89
N GLU A 384 3.12 0.99 -11.06
CA GLU A 384 4.01 -0.11 -11.45
C GLU A 384 3.20 -1.34 -11.90
N PRO A 385 3.74 -2.17 -12.81
CA PRO A 385 3.14 -3.45 -13.16
C PRO A 385 2.99 -4.38 -11.95
N LEU A 386 1.89 -5.13 -11.93
CA LEU A 386 1.69 -6.19 -10.94
C LEU A 386 2.54 -7.42 -11.31
N GLU A 387 3.11 -8.09 -10.32
CA GLU A 387 3.94 -9.26 -10.55
C GLU A 387 3.08 -10.48 -10.91
N THR A 388 3.38 -11.12 -12.04
CA THR A 388 2.71 -12.36 -12.47
C THR A 388 3.46 -13.58 -11.97
N ARG A 389 2.73 -14.61 -11.53
CA ARG A 389 3.29 -15.92 -11.19
C ARG A 389 2.45 -17.04 -11.80
N PRO A 390 3.08 -18.03 -12.45
CA PRO A 390 2.36 -19.18 -12.96
C PRO A 390 1.77 -20.01 -11.82
N ASP A 391 0.63 -20.64 -12.08
CA ASP A 391 0.04 -21.64 -11.18
C ASP A 391 0.75 -22.99 -11.31
N THR A 392 1.97 -23.10 -10.76
CA THR A 392 2.80 -24.31 -10.92
C THR A 392 2.26 -25.52 -10.18
N GLU A 393 1.50 -25.31 -9.10
CA GLU A 393 0.98 -26.37 -8.23
C GLU A 393 -0.49 -26.69 -8.52
N GLY A 394 -1.16 -25.92 -9.40
CA GLY A 394 -2.58 -26.09 -9.72
C GLY A 394 -3.54 -25.58 -8.64
N ASP A 395 -3.03 -24.92 -7.60
CA ASP A 395 -3.77 -24.42 -6.45
C ASP A 395 -4.76 -23.31 -6.84
N ILE A 396 -4.38 -22.47 -7.80
CA ILE A 396 -5.24 -21.37 -8.28
C ILE A 396 -6.38 -21.95 -9.11
N HIS A 397 -6.06 -22.87 -10.02
CA HIS A 397 -7.05 -23.59 -10.82
C HIS A 397 -8.06 -24.32 -9.93
N LEU A 398 -7.57 -25.07 -8.93
CA LEU A 398 -8.42 -25.79 -7.98
C LEU A 398 -9.29 -24.85 -7.15
N ALA A 399 -8.74 -23.70 -6.71
CA ALA A 399 -9.51 -22.68 -6.00
C ALA A 399 -10.68 -22.15 -6.84
N GLY A 400 -10.44 -21.77 -8.09
CA GLY A 400 -11.50 -21.29 -9.00
C GLY A 400 -12.58 -22.36 -9.26
N ARG A 401 -12.18 -23.62 -9.45
CA ARG A 401 -13.14 -24.72 -9.62
C ARG A 401 -14.00 -24.96 -8.39
N ASN A 402 -13.43 -24.90 -7.19
CA ASN A 402 -14.19 -25.02 -5.94
C ASN A 402 -15.17 -23.85 -5.76
N VAL A 403 -14.79 -22.63 -6.15
CA VAL A 403 -15.65 -21.44 -6.11
C VAL A 403 -16.91 -21.67 -6.95
N LEU A 404 -16.74 -22.04 -8.22
CA LEU A 404 -17.87 -22.25 -9.14
C LEU A 404 -18.67 -23.50 -8.78
N GLY A 405 -18.01 -24.61 -8.44
CA GLY A 405 -18.67 -25.86 -8.07
C GLY A 405 -19.50 -25.76 -6.79
N SER A 406 -19.13 -24.86 -5.88
CA SER A 406 -19.90 -24.54 -4.67
C SER A 406 -21.10 -23.62 -4.91
N ARG A 407 -21.26 -23.04 -6.11
CA ARG A 407 -22.37 -22.14 -6.41
C ARG A 407 -23.70 -22.90 -6.30
N PRO A 408 -24.62 -22.49 -5.40
CA PRO A 408 -25.85 -23.25 -5.16
C PRO A 408 -26.85 -23.08 -6.30
N ALA A 409 -26.90 -21.90 -6.91
CA ALA A 409 -27.75 -21.60 -8.07
C ALA A 409 -27.19 -20.43 -8.92
N PRO A 410 -27.55 -20.33 -10.21
CA PRO A 410 -27.19 -19.19 -11.08
C PRO A 410 -27.61 -17.81 -10.55
N VAL A 411 -28.64 -17.78 -9.72
CA VAL A 411 -29.19 -16.55 -9.12
C VAL A 411 -28.59 -16.19 -7.75
N ALA A 412 -27.70 -17.03 -7.21
CA ALA A 412 -27.07 -16.79 -5.92
C ALA A 412 -26.17 -15.56 -5.98
N LEU A 413 -26.39 -14.62 -5.05
CA LEU A 413 -25.57 -13.41 -4.90
C LEU A 413 -24.25 -13.71 -4.20
N ALA A 414 -24.30 -14.47 -3.10
CA ALA A 414 -23.14 -14.89 -2.33
C ALA A 414 -23.31 -16.32 -1.82
N TRP A 415 -22.21 -17.02 -1.58
CA TRP A 415 -22.23 -18.37 -1.02
C TRP A 415 -20.96 -18.72 -0.24
N ALA A 416 -21.08 -19.71 0.63
CA ALA A 416 -19.95 -20.37 1.26
C ALA A 416 -19.31 -21.36 0.29
N ILE A 417 -17.99 -21.40 0.27
CA ILE A 417 -17.22 -22.32 -0.57
C ILE A 417 -16.97 -23.60 0.23
N THR A 418 -17.38 -24.74 -0.31
CA THR A 418 -17.18 -26.06 0.30
C THR A 418 -15.96 -26.72 -0.35
N PRO A 419 -14.91 -27.06 0.42
CA PRO A 419 -13.75 -27.76 -0.13
C PRO A 419 -14.15 -29.08 -0.79
N GLY A 420 -13.69 -29.32 -2.02
CA GLY A 420 -13.97 -30.57 -2.75
C GLY A 420 -15.34 -30.63 -3.42
N ALA A 421 -16.11 -29.53 -3.43
CA ALA A 421 -17.32 -29.40 -4.23
C ALA A 421 -16.99 -29.24 -5.72
N LEU A 422 -16.33 -30.24 -6.31
CA LEU A 422 -16.21 -30.34 -7.76
C LEU A 422 -17.50 -30.99 -8.26
N LYS A 423 -18.42 -30.19 -8.81
CA LYS A 423 -19.44 -30.76 -9.70
C LYS A 423 -18.72 -31.39 -10.89
N GLU A 424 -19.17 -32.56 -11.34
CA GLU A 424 -18.69 -33.16 -12.59
C GLU A 424 -19.03 -32.21 -13.74
N ILE A 425 -18.13 -31.28 -14.05
CA ILE A 425 -18.18 -30.53 -15.30
C ILE A 425 -17.74 -31.52 -16.36
N GLY A 426 -18.69 -31.98 -17.17
CA GLY A 426 -18.53 -33.05 -18.13
C GLY A 426 -17.24 -32.90 -18.94
N ARG A 427 -16.37 -33.93 -18.86
CA ARG A 427 -15.25 -34.07 -19.79
C ARG A 427 -15.80 -34.28 -21.20
N PRO A 428 -15.20 -33.68 -22.24
CA PRO A 428 -15.32 -34.23 -23.59
C PRO A 428 -14.76 -35.65 -23.57
N SER A 429 -15.56 -36.62 -23.99
CA SER A 429 -15.18 -38.03 -24.10
C SER A 429 -13.96 -38.17 -25.00
N THR A 430 -12.83 -38.62 -24.43
CA THR A 430 -11.67 -39.08 -25.19
C THR A 430 -11.91 -40.53 -25.62
N PRO A 431 -11.58 -40.94 -26.86
CA PRO A 431 -11.77 -42.33 -27.29
C PRO A 431 -10.83 -43.26 -26.53
N ALA A 432 -11.35 -44.44 -26.18
CA ALA A 432 -10.64 -45.49 -25.47
C ALA A 432 -9.37 -45.94 -26.22
N SER A 433 -8.26 -46.10 -25.48
CA SER A 433 -7.08 -46.85 -25.94
C SER A 433 -7.02 -48.21 -25.24
N PRO A 434 -6.37 -49.23 -25.85
CA PRO A 434 -6.49 -50.64 -25.46
C PRO A 434 -5.62 -51.02 -24.24
N PRO A 435 -5.82 -52.23 -23.66
CA PRO A 435 -5.28 -52.63 -22.36
C PRO A 435 -3.78 -53.01 -22.39
N PRO A 436 -3.14 -53.16 -21.21
CA PRO A 436 -1.71 -52.96 -21.03
C PRO A 436 -0.88 -54.23 -21.23
N SER A 437 0.39 -54.04 -21.59
CA SER A 437 1.43 -55.07 -21.55
C SER A 437 2.31 -54.87 -20.31
N ALA A 438 2.63 -55.97 -19.63
CA ALA A 438 3.35 -56.01 -18.35
C ALA A 438 4.89 -55.83 -18.48
N GLU A 439 5.46 -55.07 -17.52
CA GLU A 439 6.74 -55.14 -16.75
C GLU A 439 8.05 -55.72 -17.36
N PRO A 440 9.28 -55.50 -16.81
CA PRO A 440 9.66 -55.07 -15.43
C PRO A 440 10.90 -54.11 -15.30
N GLY A 441 11.21 -53.64 -14.06
CA GLY A 441 12.57 -53.24 -13.69
C GLY A 441 12.74 -52.21 -12.55
N ARG A 442 13.18 -52.68 -11.37
CA ARG A 442 13.49 -51.92 -10.12
C ARG A 442 14.60 -50.86 -10.23
N SER A 443 14.54 -49.82 -9.39
CA SER A 443 15.63 -49.48 -8.42
C SER A 443 15.19 -48.50 -7.30
N ARG A 444 15.92 -48.56 -6.18
CA ARG A 444 15.76 -48.10 -4.76
C ARG A 444 15.58 -46.57 -4.56
N SER A 445 15.23 -46.00 -3.39
CA SER A 445 14.40 -46.34 -2.20
C SER A 445 14.30 -45.08 -1.32
N LEU A 446 13.15 -44.82 -0.69
CA LEU A 446 12.82 -43.61 0.10
C LEU A 446 13.36 -43.61 1.56
N GLU A 447 14.02 -44.67 1.99
CA GLU A 447 14.43 -44.86 3.40
C GLU A 447 15.84 -44.33 3.72
N GLU A 448 16.59 -43.83 2.75
CA GLU A 448 17.84 -43.09 3.00
C GLU A 448 17.57 -41.63 3.45
N MET A 449 16.29 -41.22 3.53
CA MET A 449 15.88 -39.87 3.91
C MET A 449 15.94 -39.54 5.42
N PHE A 450 16.26 -40.47 6.34
CA PHE A 450 16.13 -40.15 7.78
C PHE A 450 17.15 -40.79 8.74
N LYS A 451 18.46 -40.56 8.56
CA LYS A 451 19.44 -40.77 9.66
C LYS A 451 20.19 -39.49 10.04
N LYS A 452 20.09 -39.14 11.31
CA LYS A 452 20.86 -38.09 12.02
C LYS A 452 21.99 -38.77 12.80
N PRO A 453 23.14 -38.10 13.00
CA PRO A 453 23.58 -37.91 14.39
C PRO A 453 24.20 -36.53 14.67
N ALA A 454 24.01 -36.05 15.90
CA ALA A 454 24.75 -34.92 16.49
C ALA A 454 26.16 -35.36 16.95
N PRO A 455 27.11 -34.43 17.21
CA PRO A 455 27.25 -33.98 18.61
C PRO A 455 27.78 -32.54 18.84
N GLY A 456 27.39 -31.97 19.99
CA GLY A 456 28.30 -31.52 21.09
C GLY A 456 29.04 -30.17 21.02
N PRO A 457 29.14 -29.40 22.13
CA PRO A 457 29.44 -27.95 22.11
C PRO A 457 30.90 -27.59 22.40
N ALA A 458 31.29 -26.32 22.13
CA ALA A 458 32.55 -25.71 22.57
C ALA A 458 32.34 -24.27 23.11
N PRO A 459 33.19 -23.77 24.04
CA PRO A 459 32.84 -22.76 25.03
C PRO A 459 33.03 -21.31 24.58
N ALA A 460 32.34 -20.40 25.27
CA ALA A 460 32.34 -18.96 25.05
C ALA A 460 33.60 -18.27 25.58
N PRO A 461 34.08 -17.18 24.93
CA PRO A 461 34.87 -16.16 25.57
C PRO A 461 34.01 -14.94 25.95
N SER A 462 34.44 -14.33 27.06
CA SER A 462 33.92 -13.17 27.77
C SER A 462 33.70 -11.90 26.95
N ALA A 463 32.66 -11.17 27.34
CA ALA A 463 32.23 -9.89 26.79
C ALA A 463 33.27 -8.75 26.95
N PRO A 464 33.30 -7.81 26.01
CA PRO A 464 33.56 -6.41 26.29
C PRO A 464 32.30 -5.53 26.10
N ALA A 465 32.37 -4.37 26.73
CA ALA A 465 31.31 -3.40 26.99
C ALA A 465 30.50 -2.90 25.77
N ASP A 466 29.28 -2.45 26.10
CA ASP A 466 28.26 -1.75 25.31
C ASP A 466 28.68 -1.29 23.90
N LYS A 467 28.22 -2.06 22.90
CA LYS A 467 28.06 -1.54 21.54
C LYS A 467 26.83 -0.61 21.50
N PRO A 468 26.87 0.51 20.77
CA PRO A 468 25.67 1.29 20.51
C PRO A 468 24.62 0.38 19.84
N ARG A 469 23.42 0.30 20.43
CA ARG A 469 22.29 -0.41 19.82
C ARG A 469 22.10 0.15 18.41
N SER A 470 21.94 -0.73 17.42
CA SER A 470 21.58 -0.29 16.07
C SER A 470 20.28 0.51 16.13
N LEU A 471 20.12 1.53 15.29
CA LEU A 471 18.90 2.35 15.25
C LEU A 471 17.64 1.48 15.09
N GLN A 472 17.72 0.39 14.31
CA GLN A 472 16.63 -0.59 14.19
C GLN A 472 16.29 -1.29 15.50
N GLY A 473 17.27 -1.54 16.38
CA GLY A 473 17.06 -2.13 17.70
C GLY A 473 16.29 -1.23 18.67
N LEU A 474 16.24 0.09 18.42
CA LEU A 474 15.39 1.02 19.20
C LEU A 474 13.89 0.81 18.95
N PHE A 475 13.51 0.20 17.81
CA PHE A 475 12.11 -0.01 17.43
C PHE A 475 11.61 -1.45 17.68
N LYS A 476 12.46 -2.36 18.19
CA LYS A 476 12.14 -3.78 18.43
C LYS A 476 11.77 -4.14 19.87
N THR A 477 11.45 -3.16 20.72
CA THR A 477 11.17 -3.36 22.16
C THR A 477 9.76 -3.79 22.45
#